data_AF-A0A960JTM6-F1
#
_entry.id   AF-A0A960JTM6-F1
#
_cell.length_a   1.000
_cell.length_b   1.000
_cell.length_c   1.000
_cell.angle_alpha   90.00
_cell.angle_beta   90.00
_cell.angle_gamma   90.00
#
_symmetry.space_group_name_H-M   'P 1'
#
loop_
_entity.id
_entity.type
_entity.pdbx_description
1 polymer ?
#
loop_
_entity_poly.entity_id
_entity_poly.type
_entity_poly.pdbx_seq_one_letter_code
_entity_poly.pdbx_strand_id
1 'polypeptide(L)'
;MTATRPFERELPPVVPVAMVALALSVSAGVLVSAQAMAEPSPTLPRLLVGVSLGLELVAVAMMVRIKPFAWARFKQVFGWAFLAYLTQSSIIAYSFVRNDVPSGPFVTLIGGLIVFATIVPLMIGFTVARYEQVG
;
A
#
# COMPACT_ATOMS: atom_id res chain seq x y z
N MET A 1 -32.09 -5.95 17.07
CA MET A 1 -30.69 -5.52 17.02
C MET A 1 -30.67 -4.12 16.42
N THR A 2 -30.23 -3.12 17.17
CA THR A 2 -30.12 -1.74 16.68
C THR A 2 -28.91 -1.69 15.75
N ALA A 3 -29.13 -1.55 14.44
CA ALA A 3 -28.05 -1.42 13.48
C ALA A 3 -27.22 -0.17 13.84
N THR A 4 -25.97 -0.36 14.27
CA THR A 4 -25.05 0.75 14.52
C THR A 4 -24.82 1.47 13.20
N ARG A 5 -25.04 2.80 13.20
CA ARG A 5 -24.91 3.55 11.94
C ARG A 5 -23.44 3.56 11.51
N PRO A 6 -23.12 3.43 10.22
CA PRO A 6 -21.73 3.24 9.78
C PRO A 6 -20.75 4.36 10.21
N PHE A 7 -21.27 5.56 10.47
CA PHE A 7 -20.52 6.74 10.91
C PHE A 7 -20.32 6.82 12.43
N GLU A 8 -21.03 6.01 13.22
CA GLU A 8 -20.89 5.93 14.69
C GLU A 8 -19.84 4.89 15.10
N ARG A 9 -19.30 4.12 14.14
CA ARG A 9 -18.36 3.03 14.43
C ARG A 9 -16.92 3.52 14.43
N GLU A 10 -16.30 3.54 15.61
CA GLU A 10 -14.86 3.70 15.74
C GLU A 10 -14.14 2.44 15.27
N LEU A 11 -13.25 2.60 14.29
CA LEU A 11 -12.44 1.53 13.72
C LEU A 11 -10.96 1.82 13.96
N PRO A 12 -10.10 0.78 13.97
CA PRO A 12 -8.65 0.97 13.99
C PRO A 12 -8.19 1.90 12.86
N PRO A 13 -7.09 2.65 13.04
CA PRO A 13 -6.60 3.64 12.08
C PRO A 13 -5.88 2.98 10.88
N VAL A 14 -6.56 2.08 10.18
CA VAL A 14 -6.02 1.33 9.03
C VAL A 14 -5.54 2.29 7.93
N VAL A 15 -6.38 3.26 7.53
CA VAL A 15 -6.05 4.20 6.45
C VAL A 15 -4.92 5.14 6.82
N PRO A 16 -4.90 5.80 8.00
CA PRO A 16 -3.74 6.61 8.41
C PRO A 16 -2.42 5.84 8.41
N VAL A 17 -2.38 4.62 8.95
CA VAL A 17 -1.17 3.79 8.95
C VAL A 17 -0.75 3.44 7.52
N ALA A 18 -1.71 3.05 6.67
CA ALA A 18 -1.48 2.76 5.27
C ALA A 18 -0.98 3.98 4.48
N MET A 19 -1.48 5.18 4.77
CA MET A 19 -1.03 6.43 4.16
C MET A 19 0.41 6.78 4.53
N VAL A 20 0.81 6.58 5.78
CA VAL A 20 2.21 6.77 6.21
C VAL A 20 3.13 5.79 5.49
N ALA A 21 2.75 4.52 5.44
CA ALA A 21 3.50 3.50 4.71
C ALA A 21 3.68 3.87 3.22
N LEU A 22 2.61 4.32 2.56
CA LEU A 22 2.66 4.78 1.19
C LEU A 22 3.58 6.00 1.02
N ALA A 23 3.48 7.01 1.90
CA ALA A 23 4.31 8.20 1.86
C ALA A 23 5.81 7.88 2.00
N LEU A 24 6.17 6.97 2.91
CA LEU A 24 7.55 6.49 3.08
C LEU A 24 8.05 5.77 1.82
N SER A 25 7.21 4.95 1.19
CA SER A 25 7.55 4.19 -0.03
C SER A 25 7.78 5.11 -1.22
N VAL A 26 6.88 6.08 -1.42
CA VAL A 26 7.02 7.12 -2.45
C VAL A 26 8.28 7.94 -2.20
N SER A 27 8.55 8.33 -0.95
CA SER A 27 9.76 9.07 -0.59
C SER A 27 11.03 8.28 -0.90
N ALA A 28 11.04 6.97 -0.67
CA ALA A 28 12.16 6.10 -1.05
C ALA A 28 12.40 6.10 -2.56
N GLY A 29 11.33 5.99 -3.36
CA GLY A 29 11.42 6.03 -4.82
C GLY A 29 11.93 7.39 -5.33
N VAL A 30 11.46 8.49 -4.75
CA VAL A 30 11.94 9.84 -5.05
C VAL A 30 13.43 9.99 -4.70
N LEU A 31 13.85 9.50 -3.54
CA LEU A 31 15.26 9.53 -3.13
C LEU A 31 16.14 8.75 -4.11
N VAL A 32 15.75 7.53 -4.49
CA VAL A 32 16.48 6.73 -5.48
C VAL A 32 16.57 7.49 -6.82
N SER A 33 15.48 8.11 -7.25
CA SER A 33 15.41 8.81 -8.54
C SER A 33 16.23 10.11 -8.54
N ALA A 34 16.15 10.90 -7.47
CA ALA A 34 16.93 12.14 -7.30
C ALA A 34 18.44 11.86 -7.25
N GLN A 35 18.80 10.65 -6.85
CA GLN A 35 20.16 10.19 -6.67
C GLN A 35 20.71 9.45 -7.89
N ALA A 36 19.95 9.34 -8.98
CA ALA A 36 20.31 8.54 -10.15
C ALA A 36 21.63 8.95 -10.82
N MET A 37 22.13 10.17 -10.58
CA MET A 37 23.40 10.67 -11.12
C MET A 37 24.54 10.81 -10.08
N ALA A 38 24.29 10.41 -8.83
CA ALA A 38 25.28 10.43 -7.76
C ALA A 38 25.59 8.98 -7.31
N GLU A 39 26.64 8.78 -6.50
CA GLU A 39 26.88 7.53 -5.75
C GLU A 39 26.43 7.59 -4.27
N PRO A 40 25.15 7.80 -3.95
CA PRO A 40 24.69 7.83 -2.57
C PRO A 40 24.38 6.43 -2.06
N SER A 41 24.48 6.31 -0.73
CA SER A 41 24.20 5.07 -0.03
C SER A 41 22.74 4.63 -0.19
N PRO A 42 22.48 3.37 -0.57
CA PRO A 42 21.13 2.84 -0.73
C PRO A 42 20.43 2.55 0.62
N THR A 43 21.11 2.79 1.75
CA THR A 43 20.62 2.42 3.09
C THR A 43 19.31 3.11 3.45
N LEU A 44 19.22 4.42 3.27
CA LEU A 44 18.01 5.18 3.65
C LEU A 44 16.79 4.79 2.80
N PRO A 45 16.85 4.75 1.46
CA PRO A 45 15.72 4.28 0.65
C PRO A 45 15.28 2.85 0.99
N ARG A 46 16.23 1.93 1.21
CA ARG A 46 15.90 0.55 1.63
C ARG A 46 15.21 0.50 2.98
N LEU A 47 15.68 1.30 3.94
CA LEU A 47 15.06 1.39 5.26
C LEU A 47 13.61 1.90 5.13
N LEU A 48 13.38 2.96 4.36
CA LEU A 48 12.05 3.51 4.13
C LEU A 48 11.10 2.47 3.55
N VAL A 49 11.52 1.73 2.51
CA VAL A 49 10.71 0.64 1.93
C VAL A 49 10.46 -0.47 2.96
N GLY A 50 11.47 -0.86 3.74
CA GLY A 50 11.32 -1.86 4.81
C GLY A 50 10.30 -1.45 5.87
N VAL A 51 10.35 -0.19 6.31
CA VAL A 51 9.38 0.37 7.27
C VAL A 51 7.98 0.45 6.64
N SER A 52 7.87 0.85 5.37
CA SER A 52 6.60 0.84 4.63
C SER A 52 5.94 -0.53 4.61
N LEU A 53 6.69 -1.59 4.27
CA LEU A 53 6.21 -2.96 4.28
C LEU A 53 5.76 -3.39 5.68
N GLY A 54 6.54 -3.03 6.71
CA GLY A 54 6.17 -3.31 8.10
C GLY A 54 4.85 -2.64 8.50
N LEU A 55 4.68 -1.36 8.16
CA LEU A 55 3.44 -0.62 8.44
C LEU A 55 2.25 -1.15 7.62
N GLU A 56 2.47 -1.61 6.39
CA GLU A 56 1.45 -2.27 5.59
C GLU A 56 0.95 -3.54 6.28
N LEU A 57 1.86 -4.39 6.77
CA LEU A 57 1.49 -5.59 7.54
C LEU A 57 0.70 -5.24 8.80
N VAL A 58 1.07 -4.14 9.49
CA VAL A 58 0.32 -3.62 10.64
C VAL A 58 -1.10 -3.19 10.24
N ALA A 59 -1.25 -2.46 9.14
CA ALA A 59 -2.56 -2.04 8.64
C ALA A 59 -3.45 -3.24 8.26
N VAL A 60 -2.88 -4.24 7.59
CA VAL A 60 -3.56 -5.50 7.28
C VAL A 60 -3.97 -6.22 8.57
N ALA A 61 -3.07 -6.34 9.54
CA ALA A 61 -3.34 -6.98 10.83
C ALA A 61 -4.44 -6.27 11.63
N MET A 62 -4.49 -4.93 11.58
CA MET A 62 -5.58 -4.15 12.16
C MET A 62 -6.92 -4.47 11.47
N MET A 63 -6.93 -4.48 10.13
CA MET A 63 -8.14 -4.70 9.34
C MET A 63 -8.74 -6.10 9.55
N VAL A 64 -7.92 -7.16 9.47
CA VAL A 64 -8.39 -8.57 9.58
C VAL A 64 -9.00 -8.89 10.95
N ARG A 65 -8.73 -8.07 11.97
CA ARG A 65 -9.28 -8.21 13.32
C ARG A 65 -10.64 -7.54 13.51
N ILE A 66 -11.12 -6.74 12.55
CA ILE A 66 -12.40 -6.02 12.68
C ILE A 66 -13.56 -6.99 12.50
N LYS A 67 -14.44 -7.05 13.51
CA LYS A 67 -15.69 -7.82 13.48
C LYS A 67 -16.81 -7.05 14.20
N PRO A 68 -18.02 -6.94 13.61
CA PRO A 68 -18.39 -7.38 12.26
C PRO A 68 -17.74 -6.50 11.17
N PHE A 69 -17.53 -7.01 9.94
CA PHE A 69 -16.98 -6.22 8.83
C PHE A 69 -17.52 -6.71 7.48
N ALA A 70 -17.70 -5.80 6.53
CA ALA A 70 -18.29 -6.08 5.22
C ALA A 70 -17.28 -6.76 4.26
N TRP A 71 -16.85 -7.97 4.62
CA TRP A 71 -15.81 -8.72 3.91
C TRP A 71 -16.13 -9.01 2.45
N ALA A 72 -17.40 -9.21 2.11
CA ALA A 72 -17.81 -9.47 0.72
C ALA A 72 -17.51 -8.27 -0.19
N ARG A 73 -17.91 -7.06 0.24
CA ARG A 73 -17.64 -5.83 -0.48
C ARG A 73 -16.18 -5.45 -0.46
N PHE A 74 -15.51 -5.63 0.68
CA PHE A 74 -14.07 -5.43 0.77
C PHE A 74 -13.36 -6.24 -0.32
N LYS A 75 -13.62 -7.56 -0.41
CA LYS A 75 -13.00 -8.44 -1.41
C LYS A 75 -13.34 -8.03 -2.84
N GLN A 76 -14.59 -7.64 -3.11
CA GLN A 76 -15.00 -7.19 -4.43
C GLN A 76 -14.22 -5.95 -4.88
N VAL A 77 -14.19 -4.91 -4.03
CA VAL A 77 -13.52 -3.64 -4.35
C VAL A 77 -12.00 -3.80 -4.35
N PHE A 78 -11.45 -4.49 -3.34
CA PHE A 78 -10.04 -4.81 -3.25
C PHE A 78 -9.57 -5.58 -4.48
N GLY A 79 -10.31 -6.60 -4.94
CA GLY A 79 -9.89 -7.40 -6.09
C GLY A 79 -9.74 -6.59 -7.38
N TRP A 80 -10.71 -5.73 -7.69
CA TRP A 80 -10.64 -4.86 -8.86
C TRP A 80 -9.56 -3.78 -8.73
N ALA A 81 -9.44 -3.15 -7.57
CA ALA A 81 -8.37 -2.19 -7.31
C ALA A 81 -7.01 -2.88 -7.41
N PHE A 82 -6.83 -4.05 -6.78
CA PHE A 82 -5.59 -4.80 -6.82
C PHE A 82 -5.18 -5.16 -8.24
N LEU A 83 -6.11 -5.62 -9.08
CA LEU A 83 -5.82 -5.89 -10.50
C LEU A 83 -5.33 -4.62 -11.23
N ALA A 84 -5.99 -3.49 -11.02
CA ALA A 84 -5.62 -2.23 -11.67
C ALA A 84 -4.23 -1.74 -11.22
N TYR A 85 -3.96 -1.75 -9.92
CA TYR A 85 -2.71 -1.28 -9.35
C TYR A 85 -1.54 -2.24 -9.61
N LEU A 86 -1.80 -3.55 -9.64
CA LEU A 86 -0.83 -4.55 -10.08
C LEU A 86 -0.44 -4.34 -11.55
N THR A 87 -1.42 -4.02 -12.40
CA THR A 87 -1.17 -3.71 -13.82
C THR A 87 -0.28 -2.46 -13.96
N GLN A 88 -0.63 -1.37 -13.26
CA GLN A 88 0.17 -0.14 -13.28
C GLN A 88 1.60 -0.37 -12.77
N SER A 89 1.73 -1.07 -11.63
CA SER A 89 3.01 -1.44 -11.05
C SER A 89 3.86 -2.29 -12.00
N SER A 90 3.24 -3.22 -12.73
CA SER A 90 3.94 -4.05 -13.73
C SER A 90 4.45 -3.23 -14.91
N ILE A 91 3.68 -2.25 -15.38
CA ILE A 91 4.12 -1.33 -16.46
C ILE A 91 5.31 -0.50 -16.00
N ILE A 92 5.29 0.01 -14.76
CA ILE A 92 6.41 0.77 -14.19
C ILE A 92 7.63 -0.15 -14.02
N ALA A 93 7.45 -1.36 -13.47
CA ALA A 93 8.53 -2.34 -13.31
C ALA A 93 9.18 -2.69 -14.66
N TYR A 94 8.36 -2.86 -15.71
CA TYR A 94 8.86 -3.07 -17.07
C TYR A 94 9.76 -1.93 -17.54
N SER A 95 9.44 -0.68 -17.20
CA SER A 95 10.32 0.46 -17.54
C SER A 95 11.69 0.36 -16.86
N PHE A 96 11.79 -0.17 -15.64
CA PHE A 96 13.07 -0.36 -14.97
C PHE A 96 13.93 -1.42 -15.65
N VAL A 97 13.30 -2.51 -16.08
CA VAL A 97 13.98 -3.56 -16.86
C VAL A 97 14.44 -3.00 -18.21
N ARG A 98 13.57 -2.26 -18.90
CA ARG A 98 13.86 -1.72 -20.24
C ARG A 98 14.99 -0.68 -20.26
N ASN A 99 15.15 0.06 -19.15
CA ASN A 99 16.17 1.09 -18.96
C ASN A 99 17.41 0.57 -18.22
N ASP A 100 17.58 -0.75 -18.10
CA ASP A 100 18.75 -1.40 -17.49
C ASP A 100 19.11 -0.82 -16.10
N VAL A 101 18.09 -0.56 -15.28
CA VAL A 101 18.27 0.01 -13.94
C VAL A 101 19.19 -0.91 -13.12
N PRO A 102 20.26 -0.38 -12.49
CA PRO A 102 21.18 -1.20 -11.72
C PRO A 102 20.48 -1.98 -10.61
N SER A 103 20.97 -3.18 -10.30
CA SER A 103 20.34 -4.13 -9.38
C SER A 103 20.04 -3.56 -7.99
N GLY A 104 20.91 -2.68 -7.48
CA GLY A 104 20.73 -2.01 -6.18
C GLY A 104 19.46 -1.15 -6.11
N PRO A 105 19.35 -0.07 -6.91
CA PRO A 105 18.14 0.72 -7.08
C PRO A 105 16.92 -0.11 -7.49
N PHE A 106 17.10 -1.08 -8.40
CA PHE A 106 16.02 -1.92 -8.91
C PHE A 106 15.26 -2.64 -7.79
N VAL A 107 15.97 -3.29 -6.85
CA VAL A 107 15.33 -4.02 -5.74
C VAL A 107 14.53 -3.07 -4.85
N THR A 108 15.06 -1.88 -4.54
CA THR A 108 14.36 -0.88 -3.73
C THR A 108 13.08 -0.40 -4.42
N LEU A 109 13.18 -0.09 -5.72
CA LEU A 109 12.05 0.40 -6.52
C LEU A 109 10.96 -0.68 -6.65
N ILE A 110 11.34 -1.94 -6.85
CA ILE A 110 10.38 -3.06 -6.88
C ILE A 110 9.70 -3.25 -5.52
N GLY A 111 10.44 -3.13 -4.41
CA GLY A 111 9.83 -3.15 -3.08
C GLY A 111 8.80 -2.03 -2.89
N GLY A 112 9.12 -0.80 -3.34
CA GLY A 112 8.18 0.31 -3.30
C GLY A 112 6.95 0.12 -4.19
N LEU A 113 7.14 -0.51 -5.36
CA LEU A 113 6.07 -0.89 -6.28
C LEU A 113 5.14 -1.97 -5.72
N ILE A 114 5.65 -2.90 -4.91
CA ILE A 114 4.84 -3.87 -4.19
C ILE A 114 3.94 -3.13 -3.19
N VAL A 115 4.53 -2.28 -2.33
CA VAL A 115 3.77 -1.46 -1.36
C VAL A 115 2.69 -0.67 -2.07
N PHE A 116 3.02 0.03 -3.16
CA PHE A 116 2.05 0.79 -3.94
C PHE A 116 0.91 -0.09 -4.49
N ALA A 117 1.26 -1.26 -5.04
CA ALA A 117 0.30 -2.17 -5.66
C ALA A 117 -0.69 -2.80 -4.67
N THR A 118 -0.33 -2.89 -3.39
CA THR A 118 -1.14 -3.56 -2.36
C THR A 118 -1.84 -2.57 -1.44
N ILE A 119 -1.16 -1.50 -1.02
CA ILE A 119 -1.63 -0.59 0.01
C ILE A 119 -2.76 0.32 -0.48
N VAL A 120 -2.71 0.73 -1.75
CA VAL A 120 -3.77 1.56 -2.33
C VAL A 120 -5.07 0.77 -2.48
N PRO A 121 -5.07 -0.46 -3.02
CA PRO A 121 -6.24 -1.33 -2.99
C PRO A 121 -6.77 -1.60 -1.58
N LEU A 122 -5.89 -1.79 -0.58
CA LEU A 122 -6.28 -1.95 0.81
C LEU A 122 -7.09 -0.73 1.30
N MET A 123 -6.60 0.48 1.08
CA MET A 123 -7.27 1.71 1.49
C MET A 123 -8.61 1.93 0.77
N ILE A 124 -8.67 1.68 -0.54
CA ILE A 124 -9.91 1.80 -1.33
C ILE A 124 -10.95 0.78 -0.83
N GLY A 125 -10.56 -0.50 -0.75
CA GLY A 125 -11.45 -1.57 -0.29
C GLY A 125 -11.94 -1.33 1.14
N PHE A 126 -11.04 -0.91 2.04
CA PHE A 126 -11.39 -0.60 3.42
C PHE A 126 -12.35 0.59 3.53
N THR A 127 -12.10 1.66 2.76
CA THR A 127 -12.92 2.88 2.81
C THR A 127 -14.34 2.64 2.32
N VAL A 128 -14.54 1.77 1.33
CA VAL A 128 -15.88 1.37 0.90
C VAL A 128 -16.53 0.46 1.94
N ALA A 129 -15.83 -0.60 2.37
CA ALA A 129 -16.38 -1.61 3.27
C ALA A 129 -16.70 -1.08 4.68
N ARG A 130 -15.99 -0.04 5.16
CA ARG A 130 -16.26 0.54 6.49
C ARG A 130 -17.61 1.23 6.60
N TYR A 131 -18.18 1.68 5.48
CA TYR A 131 -19.46 2.40 5.45
C TYR A 131 -20.66 1.52 5.08
N GLU A 132 -20.42 0.26 4.73
CA GLU A 132 -21.52 -0.67 4.45
C GLU A 132 -22.16 -1.13 5.76
N GLN A 133 -23.48 -1.21 5.74
CA GLN A 133 -24.23 -1.73 6.88
C GLN A 133 -23.93 -3.22 7.04
N VAL A 134 -23.52 -3.59 8.25
CA VAL A 134 -23.31 -4.98 8.66
C VAL A 134 -24.34 -5.29 9.74
N GLY A 135 -25.12 -6.35 9.51
CA GLY A 135 -26.16 -6.86 10.42
C GLY A 135 -25.62 -7.77 11.50
#